data_AF-A0AAV9K484-F1
#
_entry.id   AF-A0AAV9K484-F1
#
_cell.length_a   1.000
_cell.length_b   1.000
_cell.length_c   1.000
_cell.angle_alpha   90.00
_cell.angle_beta   90.00
_cell.angle_gamma   90.00
#
_symmetry.space_group_name_H-M   'P 1'
#
loop_
_entity.id
_entity.type
_entity.pdbx_description
1 polymer ?
#
loop_
_entity_poly.entity_id
_entity_poly.type
_entity_poly.pdbx_seq_one_letter_code
_entity_poly.pdbx_strand_id
1 'polypeptide(L)'
;MGYGMIITEAVMHNKKQAEEHIQWRINSGSCNFWWDNWLGVGPLSRFTNDSKRFNNTKDTPDQAIWKLNNDGHFTCSSAWNVIRDKRNKSKFNSFIWHKNIPFKASFLLWRALRGKLPTNEKLTKFGNEPAKCFCCNRFGMDTIEHIFNNGHFATYVWKSYSETAGIITNHSLLPQLIRQWWSTKLKNEAHRLLIQATPIFICWNLWKNRCASKYGGKQSNMSRVKYSIYKDNYKLMNTVFPHIRWPSNWKDFIAMGENCIHDTKVTLVMWRRPPNDWVKLNTDGSALDNPGKLGARGIIRDHRGEIILAFSTPMGEGTNNQAEIGAAIFGMTWILQLGYKNVLLEVDSQPLVDWIMAKTKPPWSVNTQVQQLKALIGQTSNFRCEHTYREANSVADSLAKQSHKITSPNIYSNSQKLPKEARAHYQLDMLEMANFRRRKIKRIKEPP
;
A
#
# COMPACT_ATOMS: atom_id res chain seq x y z
N MET A 1 12.33 -43.27 7.71
CA MET A 1 13.27 -42.36 8.37
C MET A 1 13.64 -41.10 7.57
N GLY A 2 13.58 -41.09 6.21
CA GLY A 2 14.01 -39.92 5.41
C GLY A 2 13.11 -38.66 5.45
N TYR A 3 11.79 -38.79 5.56
CA TYR A 3 10.89 -37.62 5.55
C TYR A 3 11.00 -36.73 6.80
N GLY A 4 11.25 -37.33 7.98
CA GLY A 4 11.44 -36.57 9.22
C GLY A 4 12.74 -35.77 9.23
N MET A 5 13.81 -36.33 8.65
CA MET A 5 15.12 -35.66 8.56
C MET A 5 15.06 -34.43 7.65
N ILE A 6 14.40 -34.53 6.49
CA ILE A 6 14.22 -33.41 5.55
C ILE A 6 13.38 -32.28 6.18
N ILE A 7 12.31 -32.61 6.92
CA ILE A 7 11.49 -31.61 7.62
C ILE A 7 12.32 -30.93 8.72
N THR A 8 13.14 -31.68 9.45
CA THR A 8 13.94 -31.16 10.57
C THR A 8 15.07 -30.25 10.07
N GLU A 9 15.75 -30.63 8.98
CA GLU A 9 16.74 -29.80 8.31
C GLU A 9 16.13 -28.51 7.75
N ALA A 10 14.97 -28.60 7.09
CA ALA A 10 14.25 -27.44 6.58
C ALA A 10 13.81 -26.51 7.72
N VAL A 11 13.32 -27.04 8.84
CA VAL A 11 12.93 -26.26 10.02
C VAL A 11 14.14 -25.58 10.67
N MET A 12 15.26 -26.27 10.80
CA MET A 12 16.49 -25.71 11.37
C MET A 12 17.12 -24.64 10.47
N HIS A 13 17.09 -24.83 9.15
CA HIS A 13 17.52 -23.82 8.18
C HIS A 13 16.64 -22.56 8.26
N ASN A 14 15.32 -22.75 8.26
CA ASN A 14 14.34 -21.66 8.36
C ASN A 14 14.44 -20.91 9.69
N LYS A 15 14.77 -21.61 10.79
CA LYS A 15 14.97 -21.02 12.11
C LYS A 15 16.13 -20.03 12.10
N LYS A 16 17.29 -20.39 11.55
CA LYS A 16 18.46 -19.49 11.47
C LYS A 16 18.14 -18.18 10.73
N GLN A 17 17.47 -18.29 9.58
CA GLN A 17 17.03 -17.12 8.81
C GLN A 17 16.02 -16.25 9.57
N ALA A 18 15.14 -16.86 10.36
CA ALA A 18 14.18 -16.11 11.19
C ALA A 18 14.88 -15.42 12.37
N GLU A 19 15.85 -16.07 13.02
CA GLU A 19 16.55 -15.53 14.20
C GLU A 19 17.29 -14.21 13.92
N GLU A 20 17.82 -14.01 12.72
CA GLU A 20 18.42 -12.75 12.28
C GLU A 20 17.47 -11.54 12.40
N HIS A 21 16.16 -11.80 12.41
CA HIS A 21 15.11 -10.79 12.50
C HIS A 21 14.53 -10.63 13.91
N ILE A 22 15.09 -11.30 14.93
CA ILE A 22 14.71 -11.13 16.33
C ILE A 22 15.68 -10.18 17.02
N GLN A 23 15.15 -9.21 17.77
CA GLN A 23 15.91 -8.37 18.69
C GLN A 23 15.38 -8.58 20.10
N TRP A 24 16.25 -8.72 21.08
CA TRP A 24 15.82 -8.88 22.46
C TRP A 24 15.90 -7.56 23.21
N ARG A 25 14.80 -7.22 23.89
CA ARG A 25 14.77 -6.15 24.88
C ARG A 25 15.00 -6.78 26.25
N ILE A 26 16.18 -6.54 26.78
CA ILE A 26 16.58 -7.02 28.10
C ILE A 26 15.94 -6.09 29.14
N ASN A 27 15.10 -6.66 29.99
CA ASN A 27 14.45 -6.03 31.13
C ASN A 27 15.01 -6.66 32.42
N SER A 28 14.42 -7.75 32.92
CA SER A 28 14.83 -8.42 34.14
C SER A 28 16.02 -9.38 33.98
N GLY A 29 16.50 -9.60 32.76
CA GLY A 29 17.55 -10.60 32.49
C GLY A 29 17.01 -12.03 32.58
N SER A 30 15.71 -12.23 32.35
CA SER A 30 15.05 -13.53 32.33
C SER A 30 15.36 -14.36 31.08
N CYS A 31 15.89 -13.75 30.01
CA CYS A 31 16.34 -14.48 28.84
C CYS A 31 17.64 -15.23 29.16
N ASN A 32 17.90 -16.33 28.44
CA ASN A 32 19.14 -17.10 28.55
C ASN A 32 20.31 -16.35 27.90
N PHE A 33 20.48 -15.06 28.20
CA PHE A 33 21.51 -14.19 27.65
C PHE A 33 22.91 -14.84 27.73
N TRP A 34 23.22 -15.47 28.86
CA TRP A 34 24.50 -16.14 29.07
C TRP A 34 24.64 -17.48 28.35
N TRP A 35 23.52 -18.15 28.04
CA TRP A 35 23.49 -19.53 27.57
C TRP A 35 23.15 -19.68 26.08
N ASP A 36 22.57 -18.63 25.49
CA ASP A 36 22.24 -18.57 24.07
C ASP A 36 23.45 -18.06 23.25
N ASN A 37 23.59 -18.54 22.01
CA ASN A 37 24.71 -18.22 21.12
C ASN A 37 24.44 -16.95 20.30
N TRP A 38 24.52 -15.79 20.94
CA TRP A 38 24.22 -14.48 20.33
C TRP A 38 25.26 -14.03 19.30
N LEU A 39 26.52 -14.41 19.50
CA LEU A 39 27.66 -13.89 18.75
C LEU A 39 28.24 -14.90 17.75
N GLY A 40 27.58 -16.06 17.58
CA GLY A 40 28.06 -17.15 16.72
C GLY A 40 29.25 -17.94 17.27
N VAL A 41 29.89 -17.48 18.35
CA VAL A 41 31.08 -18.09 18.98
C VAL A 41 30.76 -19.04 20.15
N GLY A 42 29.48 -19.28 20.41
CA GLY A 42 28.98 -20.09 21.53
C GLY A 42 28.39 -19.24 22.67
N PRO A 43 27.88 -19.90 23.73
CA PRO A 43 27.33 -19.22 24.90
C PRO A 43 28.34 -18.26 25.55
N LEU A 44 27.89 -17.05 25.90
CA LEU A 44 28.72 -16.04 26.57
C LEU A 44 29.24 -16.52 27.93
N SER A 45 28.53 -17.44 28.59
CA SER A 45 28.96 -18.08 29.85
C SER A 45 30.28 -18.82 29.74
N ARG A 46 30.73 -19.20 28.54
CA ARG A 46 32.04 -19.84 28.35
C ARG A 46 33.21 -18.88 28.49
N PHE A 47 32.95 -17.58 28.41
CA PHE A 47 33.96 -16.53 28.41
C PHE A 47 33.96 -15.70 29.72
N THR A 48 33.12 -16.06 30.69
CA THR A 48 33.08 -15.40 32.00
C THR A 48 32.74 -16.40 33.12
N ASN A 49 33.50 -16.34 34.22
CA ASN A 49 33.19 -17.09 35.45
C ASN A 49 32.18 -16.34 36.35
N ASP A 50 31.82 -15.10 36.02
CA ASP A 50 30.90 -14.24 36.78
C ASP A 50 29.52 -14.18 36.10
N SER A 51 28.88 -15.34 35.94
CA SER A 51 27.51 -15.46 35.38
C SER A 51 26.42 -15.07 36.39
N LYS A 52 26.65 -14.01 37.18
CA LYS A 52 25.62 -13.49 38.08
C LYS A 52 24.45 -13.01 37.25
N ARG A 53 23.23 -13.48 37.58
CA ARG A 53 21.99 -12.86 37.09
C ARG A 53 22.10 -11.37 37.41
N PHE A 54 21.98 -10.51 36.41
CA PHE A 54 21.84 -9.09 36.66
C PHE A 54 20.62 -8.95 37.59
N ASN A 55 20.83 -8.50 38.83
CA ASN A 55 19.75 -8.18 39.76
C ASN A 55 19.04 -6.92 39.23
N ASN A 56 18.28 -7.06 38.16
CA ASN A 56 17.51 -5.97 37.59
C ASN A 56 16.19 -5.85 38.36
N THR A 57 16.03 -4.70 38.99
CA THR A 57 14.93 -4.26 39.86
C THR A 57 13.57 -4.09 39.16
N LYS A 58 13.36 -4.70 37.99
CA LYS A 58 12.12 -4.58 37.21
C LYS A 58 11.44 -5.94 37.10
N ASP A 59 10.19 -6.05 37.58
CA ASP A 59 9.35 -7.27 37.50
C ASP A 59 8.94 -7.68 36.07
N THR A 60 9.36 -6.94 35.06
CA THR A 60 8.97 -7.19 33.66
C THR A 60 9.93 -8.18 32.99
N PRO A 61 9.44 -9.29 32.41
CA PRO A 61 10.28 -10.25 31.72
C PRO A 61 10.91 -9.66 30.44
N ASP A 62 12.03 -10.25 30.01
CA ASP A 62 12.67 -9.94 28.74
C ASP A 62 11.75 -10.28 27.57
N GLN A 63 11.84 -9.49 26.49
CA GLN A 63 10.92 -9.60 25.36
C GLN A 63 11.68 -9.80 24.05
N ALA A 64 11.31 -10.86 23.32
CA ALA A 64 11.70 -11.03 21.92
C ALA A 64 10.85 -10.11 21.05
N ILE A 65 11.51 -9.24 20.30
CA ILE A 65 10.91 -8.29 19.36
C ILE A 65 11.20 -8.77 17.95
N TRP A 66 10.14 -9.10 17.21
CA TRP A 66 10.21 -9.43 15.80
C TRP A 66 10.34 -8.15 14.97
N LYS A 67 11.54 -7.89 14.43
CA LYS A 67 11.89 -6.60 13.79
C LYS A 67 11.05 -6.28 12.56
N LEU A 68 10.46 -7.28 11.90
CA LEU A 68 9.75 -7.09 10.63
C LEU A 68 8.30 -6.64 10.82
N ASN A 69 7.74 -6.73 12.02
CA ASN A 69 6.41 -6.22 12.32
C ASN A 69 6.51 -4.98 13.21
N ASN A 70 5.65 -3.99 12.98
CA ASN A 70 5.68 -2.72 13.70
C ASN A 70 5.34 -2.90 15.19
N ASP A 71 4.46 -3.84 15.53
CA ASP A 71 4.10 -4.17 16.91
C ASP A 71 5.19 -4.98 17.63
N GLY A 72 6.18 -5.49 16.90
CA GLY A 72 7.24 -6.34 17.42
C GLY A 72 6.80 -7.79 17.66
N HIS A 73 5.59 -8.19 17.26
CA HIS A 73 5.09 -9.55 17.48
C HIS A 73 5.46 -10.48 16.32
N PHE A 74 5.86 -11.70 16.66
CA PHE A 74 6.15 -12.74 15.67
C PHE A 74 4.85 -13.27 15.03
N THR A 75 4.88 -13.49 13.71
CA THR A 75 3.83 -14.27 13.03
C THR A 75 4.44 -15.25 12.03
N CYS A 76 3.82 -16.42 11.86
CA CYS A 76 4.25 -17.37 10.84
C CYS A 76 4.18 -16.77 9.42
N SER A 77 3.23 -15.88 9.16
CA SER A 77 3.09 -15.21 7.85
C SER A 77 4.26 -14.26 7.55
N SER A 78 4.69 -13.45 8.53
CA SER A 78 5.84 -12.57 8.39
C SER A 78 7.14 -13.35 8.21
N ALA A 79 7.33 -14.43 8.98
CA ALA A 79 8.48 -15.32 8.83
C ALA A 79 8.49 -16.01 7.45
N TRP A 80 7.37 -16.59 7.03
CA TRP A 80 7.23 -17.22 5.72
C TRP A 80 7.52 -16.25 4.57
N ASN A 81 7.18 -14.97 4.72
CA ASN A 81 7.48 -13.94 3.71
C ASN A 81 8.96 -13.64 3.53
N VAL A 82 9.81 -13.95 4.51
CA VAL A 82 11.27 -13.84 4.41
C VAL A 82 11.85 -15.10 3.79
N ILE A 83 11.43 -16.25 4.33
CA ILE A 83 11.98 -17.56 3.99
C ILE A 83 11.62 -17.97 2.56
N ARG A 84 10.43 -17.63 2.07
CA ARG A 84 9.97 -18.10 0.76
C ARG A 84 10.71 -17.43 -0.40
N ASP A 85 11.01 -18.24 -1.41
CA ASP A 85 11.41 -17.73 -2.72
C ASP A 85 10.25 -17.00 -3.40
N LYS A 86 10.30 -15.67 -3.33
CA LYS A 86 9.33 -14.80 -4.01
C LYS A 86 9.58 -14.83 -5.52
N ARG A 87 8.74 -15.56 -6.26
CA ARG A 87 8.68 -15.39 -7.72
C ARG A 87 8.23 -13.96 -8.07
N ASN A 88 8.79 -13.43 -9.16
CA ASN A 88 8.44 -12.10 -9.65
C ASN A 88 6.92 -11.97 -9.84
N LYS A 89 6.35 -10.91 -9.26
CA LYS A 89 4.94 -10.57 -9.44
C LYS A 89 4.70 -10.18 -10.90
N SER A 90 4.21 -11.12 -11.70
CA SER A 90 3.79 -10.80 -13.06
C SER A 90 2.53 -9.93 -13.02
N LYS A 91 2.59 -8.73 -13.62
CA LYS A 91 1.42 -7.84 -13.80
C LYS A 91 0.26 -8.59 -14.45
N PHE A 92 0.56 -9.50 -15.38
CA PHE A 92 -0.44 -10.35 -16.02
C PHE A 92 -1.23 -11.21 -15.01
N ASN A 93 -0.54 -11.85 -14.07
CA ASN A 93 -1.21 -12.70 -13.07
C ASN A 93 -2.08 -11.90 -12.10
N SER A 94 -1.71 -10.65 -11.79
CA SER A 94 -2.54 -9.79 -10.94
C SER A 94 -3.83 -9.34 -11.63
N PHE A 95 -3.87 -9.27 -12.97
CA PHE A 95 -5.08 -8.88 -13.71
C PHE A 95 -6.15 -9.99 -13.74
N ILE A 96 -5.78 -11.25 -13.49
CA ILE A 96 -6.76 -12.35 -13.41
C ILE A 96 -7.72 -12.15 -12.23
N TRP A 97 -7.24 -11.55 -11.15
CA TRP A 97 -7.96 -11.46 -9.88
C TRP A 97 -8.47 -10.04 -9.64
N HIS A 98 -9.77 -9.91 -9.36
CA HIS A 98 -10.36 -8.64 -8.96
C HIS A 98 -11.50 -8.88 -7.97
N LYS A 99 -11.56 -8.08 -6.90
CA LYS A 99 -12.54 -8.27 -5.81
C LYS A 99 -14.00 -8.21 -6.26
N ASN A 100 -14.30 -7.46 -7.33
CA ASN A 100 -15.65 -7.31 -7.86
C ASN A 100 -16.00 -8.34 -8.95
N ILE A 101 -15.01 -9.06 -9.49
CA ILE A 101 -15.26 -10.08 -10.52
C ILE A 101 -15.55 -11.41 -9.81
N PRO A 102 -16.60 -12.15 -10.19
CA PRO A 102 -16.91 -13.45 -9.59
C PRO A 102 -15.70 -14.39 -9.63
N PHE A 103 -15.31 -14.90 -8.45
CA PHE A 103 -14.15 -15.78 -8.30
C PHE A 103 -14.15 -16.95 -9.29
N LYS A 104 -15.30 -17.58 -9.52
CA LYS A 104 -15.45 -18.71 -10.46
C LYS A 104 -15.03 -18.37 -11.90
N ALA A 105 -15.27 -17.13 -12.35
CA ALA A 105 -14.92 -16.71 -13.71
C ALA A 105 -13.40 -16.47 -13.82
N SER A 106 -12.81 -15.78 -12.86
CA SER A 106 -11.35 -15.60 -12.76
C SER A 106 -10.61 -16.93 -12.61
N PHE A 107 -11.12 -17.82 -11.76
CA PHE A 107 -10.55 -19.15 -11.54
C PHE A 107 -10.62 -20.02 -12.80
N LEU A 108 -11.72 -19.93 -13.56
CA LEU A 108 -11.82 -20.59 -14.86
C LEU A 108 -10.75 -20.09 -15.82
N LEU A 109 -10.59 -18.77 -15.96
CA LEU A 109 -9.56 -18.21 -16.83
C LEU A 109 -8.15 -18.67 -16.40
N TRP A 110 -7.86 -18.62 -15.09
CA TRP A 110 -6.59 -19.09 -14.56
C TRP A 110 -6.32 -20.57 -14.91
N ARG A 111 -7.35 -21.43 -14.81
CA ARG A 111 -7.24 -22.85 -15.21
C ARG A 111 -7.07 -23.00 -16.72
N ALA A 112 -7.73 -22.17 -17.53
CA ALA A 112 -7.59 -22.18 -18.98
C ALA A 112 -6.15 -21.86 -19.40
N LEU A 113 -5.60 -20.76 -18.86
CA LEU A 113 -4.23 -20.31 -19.12
C LEU A 113 -3.15 -21.31 -18.70
N ARG A 114 -3.45 -22.17 -17.74
CA ARG A 114 -2.54 -23.25 -17.28
C ARG A 114 -2.77 -24.58 -17.99
N GLY A 115 -3.71 -24.65 -18.93
CA GLY A 115 -4.07 -25.92 -19.56
C GLY A 115 -4.58 -26.93 -18.54
N LYS A 116 -5.42 -26.53 -17.58
CA LYS A 116 -5.97 -27.40 -16.52
C LYS A 116 -7.49 -27.60 -16.58
N LEU A 117 -8.14 -27.22 -17.69
CA LEU A 117 -9.55 -27.52 -17.94
C LEU A 117 -9.73 -28.90 -18.61
N PRO A 118 -10.87 -29.59 -18.36
CA PRO A 118 -11.19 -30.90 -18.95
C PRO A 118 -11.72 -30.75 -20.38
N THR A 119 -10.80 -30.49 -21.31
CA THR A 119 -11.04 -30.51 -22.76
C THR A 119 -11.08 -31.94 -23.30
N ASN A 120 -11.73 -32.20 -24.44
CA ASN A 120 -11.74 -33.54 -25.05
C ASN A 120 -10.30 -33.99 -25.34
N GLU A 121 -9.39 -33.09 -25.77
CA GLU A 121 -7.96 -33.37 -25.93
C GLU A 121 -7.29 -33.97 -24.67
N LYS A 122 -7.75 -33.62 -23.48
CA LYS A 122 -7.24 -34.19 -22.22
C LYS A 122 -8.01 -35.41 -21.78
N LEU A 123 -9.31 -35.45 -22.04
CA LEU A 123 -10.18 -36.58 -21.69
C LEU A 123 -9.87 -37.80 -22.56
N THR A 124 -9.46 -37.62 -23.82
CA THR A 124 -9.00 -38.71 -24.70
C THR A 124 -7.82 -39.47 -24.12
N LYS A 125 -6.95 -38.81 -23.32
CA LYS A 125 -5.85 -39.47 -22.60
C LYS A 125 -6.31 -40.45 -21.51
N PHE A 126 -7.59 -40.41 -21.13
CA PHE A 126 -8.18 -41.25 -20.08
C PHE A 126 -9.20 -42.27 -20.62
N GLY A 127 -9.35 -42.40 -21.95
CA GLY A 127 -9.90 -43.63 -22.54
C GLY A 127 -11.36 -43.65 -23.02
N ASN A 128 -12.05 -42.52 -23.26
CA ASN A 128 -13.12 -42.36 -24.31
C ASN A 128 -13.79 -40.97 -24.39
N GLU A 129 -14.35 -40.67 -25.59
CA GLU A 129 -15.31 -39.61 -26.03
C GLU A 129 -14.84 -38.14 -26.30
N PRO A 130 -15.49 -37.34 -27.21
CA PRO A 130 -16.15 -37.60 -28.53
C PRO A 130 -15.37 -36.99 -29.74
N ALA A 131 -15.66 -37.45 -30.96
CA ALA A 131 -15.02 -37.03 -32.23
C ALA A 131 -15.47 -35.64 -32.78
N LYS A 132 -16.32 -34.91 -32.06
CA LYS A 132 -16.93 -33.64 -32.50
C LYS A 132 -16.67 -32.52 -31.48
N CYS A 133 -16.42 -31.29 -31.95
CA CYS A 133 -16.39 -30.13 -31.06
C CYS A 133 -17.81 -29.67 -30.70
N PHE A 134 -18.10 -29.57 -29.41
CA PHE A 134 -19.37 -28.99 -28.90
C PHE A 134 -19.48 -27.48 -29.04
N CYS A 135 -18.40 -26.82 -29.45
CA CYS A 135 -18.35 -25.39 -29.70
C CYS A 135 -18.97 -25.01 -31.07
N CYS A 136 -18.58 -25.73 -32.13
CA CYS A 136 -18.88 -25.42 -33.52
C CYS A 136 -19.61 -26.56 -34.27
N ASN A 137 -19.86 -27.69 -33.58
CA ASN A 137 -20.50 -28.90 -34.12
C ASN A 137 -19.80 -29.48 -35.36
N ARG A 138 -18.49 -29.25 -35.51
CA ARG A 138 -17.64 -29.82 -36.57
C ARG A 138 -16.83 -31.00 -36.04
N PHE A 139 -16.40 -31.89 -36.95
CA PHE A 139 -15.44 -32.95 -36.62
C PHE A 139 -14.11 -32.35 -36.17
N GLY A 140 -13.56 -32.87 -35.06
CA GLY A 140 -12.32 -32.39 -34.47
C GLY A 140 -12.33 -32.34 -32.94
N MET A 141 -11.13 -32.18 -32.35
CA MET A 141 -10.93 -32.06 -30.89
C MET A 141 -11.11 -30.62 -30.41
N ASP A 142 -11.72 -30.44 -29.23
CA ASP A 142 -11.88 -29.12 -28.61
C ASP A 142 -10.69 -28.78 -27.69
N THR A 143 -9.63 -28.18 -28.25
CA THR A 143 -8.49 -27.70 -27.45
C THR A 143 -8.84 -26.41 -26.69
N ILE A 144 -7.98 -26.01 -25.75
CA ILE A 144 -8.12 -24.69 -25.08
C ILE A 144 -8.14 -23.56 -26.11
N GLU A 145 -7.23 -23.59 -27.08
CA GLU A 145 -7.17 -22.58 -28.13
C GLU A 145 -8.42 -22.60 -29.01
N HIS A 146 -8.95 -23.78 -29.34
CA HIS A 146 -10.18 -23.88 -30.12
C HIS A 146 -11.41 -23.33 -29.40
N ILE A 147 -11.55 -23.63 -28.10
CA ILE A 147 -12.70 -23.18 -27.32
C ILE A 147 -12.65 -21.68 -27.05
N PHE A 148 -11.46 -21.13 -26.78
CA PHE A 148 -11.32 -19.79 -26.25
C PHE A 148 -10.72 -18.77 -27.21
N ASN A 149 -10.22 -19.17 -28.38
CA ASN A 149 -9.43 -18.26 -29.22
C ASN A 149 -9.59 -18.49 -30.74
N ASN A 150 -9.01 -19.57 -31.29
CA ASN A 150 -8.92 -19.78 -32.75
C ASN A 150 -10.12 -20.53 -33.37
N GLY A 151 -11.06 -21.03 -32.56
CA GLY A 151 -12.30 -21.59 -33.07
C GLY A 151 -13.19 -20.48 -33.65
N HIS A 152 -13.81 -20.73 -34.80
CA HIS A 152 -14.67 -19.77 -35.52
C HIS A 152 -15.66 -19.04 -34.59
N PHE A 153 -16.28 -19.77 -33.66
CA PHE A 153 -17.19 -19.21 -32.67
C PHE A 153 -16.47 -18.23 -31.73
N ALA A 154 -15.34 -18.62 -31.16
CA ALA A 154 -14.58 -17.77 -30.23
C ALA A 154 -14.02 -16.53 -30.95
N THR A 155 -13.44 -16.69 -32.13
CA THR A 155 -12.89 -15.58 -32.92
C THR A 155 -13.94 -14.52 -33.22
N TYR A 156 -15.15 -14.91 -33.60
CA TYR A 156 -16.24 -13.97 -33.87
C TYR A 156 -16.71 -13.23 -32.59
N VAL A 157 -16.76 -13.93 -31.45
CA VAL A 157 -17.04 -13.30 -30.16
C VAL A 157 -15.96 -12.27 -29.84
N TRP A 158 -14.68 -12.63 -29.86
CA TRP A 158 -13.58 -11.70 -29.58
C TRP A 158 -13.62 -10.46 -30.46
N LYS A 159 -13.76 -10.65 -31.78
CA LYS A 159 -13.87 -9.57 -32.76
C LYS A 159 -14.96 -8.56 -32.41
N SER A 160 -16.13 -9.04 -31.98
CA SER A 160 -17.27 -8.20 -31.59
C SER A 160 -17.00 -7.26 -30.41
N TYR A 161 -16.04 -7.58 -29.54
CA TYR A 161 -15.67 -6.76 -28.38
C TYR A 161 -14.36 -5.98 -28.60
N SER A 162 -13.40 -6.59 -29.28
CA SER A 162 -12.07 -6.02 -29.50
C SER A 162 -12.06 -4.85 -30.46
N GLU A 163 -12.85 -4.91 -31.55
CA GLU A 163 -12.91 -3.84 -32.56
C GLU A 163 -13.35 -2.51 -31.95
N THR A 164 -14.43 -2.54 -31.17
CA THR A 164 -14.95 -1.37 -30.45
C THR A 164 -14.04 -0.86 -29.34
N ALA A 165 -13.16 -1.72 -28.81
CA ALA A 165 -12.18 -1.36 -27.80
C ALA A 165 -10.84 -0.91 -28.41
N GLY A 166 -10.72 -0.87 -29.75
CA GLY A 166 -9.48 -0.54 -30.45
C GLY A 166 -8.37 -1.58 -30.26
N ILE A 167 -8.70 -2.83 -29.93
CA ILE A 167 -7.75 -3.90 -29.63
C ILE A 167 -7.57 -4.77 -30.88
N ILE A 168 -6.34 -4.80 -31.39
CA ILE A 168 -5.97 -5.66 -32.51
C ILE A 168 -5.78 -7.08 -32.00
N THR A 169 -6.64 -7.99 -32.43
CA THR A 169 -6.52 -9.42 -32.12
C THR A 169 -5.78 -10.13 -33.24
N ASN A 170 -4.45 -10.28 -33.12
CA ASN A 170 -3.67 -11.11 -34.02
C ASN A 170 -3.85 -12.59 -33.67
N HIS A 171 -3.70 -13.49 -34.66
CA HIS A 171 -3.76 -14.96 -34.50
C HIS A 171 -2.64 -15.49 -33.58
N SER A 172 -2.79 -15.27 -32.28
CA SER A 172 -1.83 -15.57 -31.21
C SER A 172 -2.48 -16.52 -30.20
N LEU A 173 -1.70 -17.22 -29.36
CA LEU A 173 -2.28 -18.12 -28.33
C LEU A 173 -3.12 -17.35 -27.30
N LEU A 174 -4.05 -18.01 -26.61
CA LEU A 174 -4.93 -17.40 -25.60
C LEU A 174 -4.17 -16.53 -24.56
N PRO A 175 -3.02 -16.94 -24.00
CA PRO A 175 -2.27 -16.09 -23.08
C PRO A 175 -1.71 -14.81 -23.72
N GLN A 176 -1.37 -14.85 -25.01
CA GLN A 176 -0.88 -13.70 -25.77
C GLN A 176 -2.03 -12.74 -26.08
N LEU A 177 -3.18 -13.25 -26.51
CA LEU A 177 -4.39 -12.47 -26.72
C LEU A 177 -4.80 -11.68 -25.47
N ILE A 178 -4.83 -12.36 -24.32
CA ILE A 178 -5.20 -11.71 -23.05
C ILE A 178 -4.12 -10.72 -22.58
N ARG A 179 -2.84 -11.01 -22.83
CA ARG A 179 -1.76 -10.05 -22.57
C ARG A 179 -1.92 -8.79 -23.41
N GLN A 180 -2.22 -8.92 -24.69
CA GLN A 180 -2.47 -7.79 -25.58
C GLN A 180 -3.65 -6.97 -25.09
N TRP A 181 -4.76 -7.64 -24.74
CA TRP A 181 -5.95 -7.00 -24.20
C TRP A 181 -5.66 -6.19 -22.93
N TRP A 182 -4.93 -6.77 -21.98
CA TRP A 182 -4.58 -6.09 -20.72
C TRP A 182 -3.42 -5.11 -20.85
N SER A 183 -2.81 -4.99 -22.03
CA SER A 183 -1.79 -3.97 -22.31
C SER A 183 -2.38 -2.65 -22.84
N THR A 184 -3.69 -2.60 -23.10
CA THR A 184 -4.41 -1.39 -23.52
C THR A 184 -4.22 -0.25 -22.51
N LYS A 185 -3.97 0.97 -23.01
CA LYS A 185 -3.79 2.16 -22.18
C LYS A 185 -5.07 2.47 -21.40
N LEU A 186 -4.98 2.38 -20.08
CA LEU A 186 -6.09 2.62 -19.17
C LEU A 186 -6.29 4.13 -18.95
N LYS A 187 -7.53 4.61 -19.06
CA LYS A 187 -7.87 6.04 -18.94
C LYS A 187 -8.34 6.44 -17.54
N ASN A 188 -9.17 5.61 -16.92
CA ASN A 188 -9.76 5.82 -15.60
C ASN A 188 -10.10 4.46 -14.93
N GLU A 189 -10.61 4.47 -13.69
CA GLU A 189 -10.94 3.24 -12.97
C GLU A 189 -12.10 2.43 -13.58
N ALA A 190 -13.09 3.07 -14.19
CA ALA A 190 -14.20 2.39 -14.85
C ALA A 190 -13.71 1.65 -16.11
N HIS A 191 -12.94 2.34 -16.96
CA HIS A 191 -12.29 1.75 -18.12
C HIS A 191 -11.37 0.59 -17.72
N ARG A 192 -10.58 0.76 -16.65
CA ARG A 192 -9.72 -0.30 -16.11
C ARG A 192 -10.50 -1.55 -15.73
N LEU A 193 -11.61 -1.39 -15.02
CA LEU A 193 -12.43 -2.53 -14.61
C LEU A 193 -13.05 -3.24 -15.82
N LEU A 194 -13.56 -2.49 -16.80
CA LEU A 194 -14.12 -3.04 -18.05
C LEU A 194 -13.08 -3.84 -18.83
N ILE A 195 -11.91 -3.26 -19.09
CA ILE A 195 -10.81 -3.93 -19.82
C ILE A 195 -10.31 -5.16 -19.06
N GLN A 196 -10.25 -5.09 -17.72
CA GLN A 196 -9.88 -6.25 -16.92
C GLN A 196 -10.92 -7.38 -16.99
N ALA A 197 -12.21 -7.06 -16.85
CA ALA A 197 -13.29 -8.04 -16.70
C ALA A 197 -13.76 -8.67 -18.01
N THR A 198 -13.77 -7.92 -19.10
CA THR A 198 -14.28 -8.36 -20.41
C THR A 198 -13.66 -9.68 -20.88
N PRO A 199 -12.33 -9.87 -20.94
CA PRO A 199 -11.73 -11.12 -21.38
C PRO A 199 -12.03 -12.30 -20.44
N ILE A 200 -12.20 -12.03 -19.14
CA ILE A 200 -12.60 -13.03 -18.15
C ILE A 200 -14.04 -13.49 -18.44
N PHE A 201 -14.96 -12.55 -18.70
CA PHE A 201 -16.34 -12.87 -19.02
C PHE A 201 -16.52 -13.49 -20.40
N ILE A 202 -15.69 -13.14 -21.39
CA ILE A 202 -15.66 -13.82 -22.69
C ILE A 202 -15.33 -15.29 -22.48
N CYS A 203 -14.20 -15.60 -21.82
CA CYS A 203 -13.81 -16.98 -21.53
C CYS A 203 -14.89 -17.72 -20.71
N TRP A 204 -15.43 -17.07 -19.68
CA TRP A 204 -16.50 -17.64 -18.87
C TRP A 204 -17.74 -18.04 -19.68
N ASN A 205 -18.20 -17.15 -20.58
CA ASN A 205 -19.40 -17.41 -21.37
C ASN A 205 -19.16 -18.40 -22.52
N LEU A 206 -17.96 -18.41 -23.12
CA LEU A 206 -17.57 -19.44 -24.09
C LEU A 206 -17.56 -20.83 -23.44
N TRP A 207 -17.00 -20.97 -22.24
CA TRP A 207 -17.02 -22.22 -21.50
C TRP A 207 -18.43 -22.66 -21.11
N LYS A 208 -19.26 -21.74 -20.58
CA LYS A 208 -20.67 -22.03 -20.27
C LYS A 208 -21.42 -22.52 -21.51
N ASN A 209 -21.21 -21.89 -22.66
CA ASN A 209 -21.84 -22.30 -23.92
C ASN A 209 -21.43 -23.73 -24.30
N ARG A 210 -20.11 -24.01 -24.30
CA ARG A 210 -19.57 -25.34 -24.58
C ARG A 210 -20.13 -26.42 -23.64
N CYS A 211 -20.21 -26.14 -22.33
CA CYS A 211 -20.78 -27.08 -21.36
C CYS A 211 -22.29 -27.28 -21.55
N ALA A 212 -23.03 -26.22 -21.89
CA ALA A 212 -24.46 -26.34 -22.18
C ALA A 212 -24.72 -27.20 -23.43
N SER A 213 -23.86 -27.12 -24.44
CA SER A 213 -23.94 -27.97 -25.63
C SER A 213 -23.54 -29.42 -25.34
N LYS A 214 -22.46 -29.63 -24.57
CA LYS A 214 -21.97 -30.99 -24.25
C LYS A 214 -22.91 -31.77 -23.31
N TYR A 215 -23.36 -31.15 -22.23
CA TYR A 215 -24.07 -31.85 -21.15
C TYR A 215 -25.57 -31.54 -21.11
N GLY A 216 -26.01 -30.45 -21.75
CA GLY A 216 -27.39 -29.99 -21.68
C GLY A 216 -28.16 -30.09 -22.99
N GLY A 217 -27.57 -30.65 -24.06
CA GLY A 217 -28.21 -30.82 -25.37
C GLY A 217 -28.58 -29.50 -26.09
N LYS A 218 -28.10 -28.35 -25.61
CA LYS A 218 -28.44 -27.04 -26.19
C LYS A 218 -27.59 -26.76 -27.44
N GLN A 219 -28.16 -26.11 -28.43
CA GLN A 219 -27.37 -25.62 -29.56
C GLN A 219 -26.61 -24.33 -29.19
N SER A 220 -25.38 -24.21 -29.70
CA SER A 220 -24.57 -23.00 -29.57
C SER A 220 -25.28 -21.81 -30.27
N ASN A 221 -25.43 -20.70 -29.55
CA ASN A 221 -26.07 -19.48 -30.11
C ASN A 221 -25.19 -18.25 -29.87
N MET A 222 -24.74 -17.62 -30.96
CA MET A 222 -23.81 -16.49 -30.94
C MET A 222 -24.40 -15.27 -30.23
N SER A 223 -25.62 -14.86 -30.61
CA SER A 223 -26.30 -13.69 -30.04
C SER A 223 -26.51 -13.83 -28.53
N ARG A 224 -26.86 -15.03 -28.07
CA ARG A 224 -27.02 -15.33 -26.64
C ARG A 224 -25.70 -15.18 -25.87
N VAL A 225 -24.59 -15.65 -26.44
CA VAL A 225 -23.27 -15.55 -25.81
C VAL A 225 -22.82 -14.08 -25.74
N LYS A 226 -22.94 -13.33 -26.84
CA LYS A 226 -22.66 -11.88 -26.86
C LYS A 226 -23.51 -11.14 -25.82
N TYR A 227 -24.83 -11.33 -25.83
CA TYR A 227 -25.70 -10.70 -24.85
C TYR A 227 -25.32 -11.07 -23.40
N SER A 228 -24.94 -12.32 -23.12
CA SER A 228 -24.52 -12.74 -21.79
C SER A 228 -23.22 -12.07 -21.33
N ILE A 229 -22.23 -11.91 -22.22
CA ILE A 229 -20.98 -11.20 -21.92
C ILE A 229 -21.23 -9.73 -21.64
N TYR A 230 -22.05 -9.08 -22.48
CA TYR A 230 -22.48 -7.69 -22.23
C TYR A 230 -23.18 -7.57 -20.88
N LYS A 231 -24.15 -8.46 -20.59
CA LYS A 231 -24.93 -8.45 -19.35
C LYS A 231 -24.06 -8.67 -18.11
N ASP A 232 -23.06 -9.56 -18.17
CA ASP A 232 -22.12 -9.80 -17.07
C ASP A 232 -21.27 -8.54 -16.79
N ASN A 233 -20.77 -7.87 -17.84
CA ASN A 233 -20.07 -6.57 -17.69
C ASN A 233 -21.00 -5.46 -17.18
N TYR A 234 -22.21 -5.34 -17.73
CA TYR A 234 -23.19 -4.34 -17.31
C TYR A 234 -23.52 -4.47 -15.83
N LYS A 235 -23.81 -5.69 -15.36
CA LYS A 235 -24.07 -5.96 -13.94
C LYS A 235 -22.89 -5.58 -13.05
N LEU A 236 -21.67 -5.95 -13.45
CA LEU A 236 -20.45 -5.56 -12.74
C LEU A 236 -20.34 -4.04 -12.62
N MET A 237 -20.47 -3.32 -13.73
CA MET A 237 -20.33 -1.87 -13.75
C MET A 237 -21.43 -1.17 -12.95
N ASN A 238 -22.67 -1.62 -13.07
CA ASN A 238 -23.79 -1.07 -12.30
C ASN A 238 -23.67 -1.34 -10.79
N THR A 239 -22.97 -2.41 -10.39
CA THR A 239 -22.74 -2.74 -8.98
C THR A 239 -21.62 -1.86 -8.39
N VAL A 240 -20.55 -1.62 -9.17
CA VAL A 240 -19.37 -0.86 -8.71
C VAL A 240 -19.58 0.64 -8.85
N PHE A 241 -20.35 1.06 -9.85
CA PHE A 241 -20.64 2.45 -10.18
C PHE A 241 -22.16 2.64 -10.39
N PRO A 242 -22.97 2.55 -9.32
CA PRO A 242 -24.44 2.60 -9.41
C PRO A 242 -24.98 3.97 -9.81
N HIS A 243 -24.17 5.03 -9.73
CA HIS A 243 -24.58 6.39 -10.05
C HIS A 243 -24.39 6.76 -11.53
N ILE A 244 -23.85 5.86 -12.34
CA ILE A 244 -23.60 6.07 -13.77
C ILE A 244 -24.66 5.29 -14.55
N ARG A 245 -25.36 5.96 -15.47
CA ARG A 245 -26.32 5.31 -16.37
C ARG A 245 -25.58 4.67 -17.52
N TRP A 246 -25.36 3.36 -17.40
CA TRP A 246 -24.63 2.59 -18.41
C TRP A 246 -25.47 2.36 -19.68
N PRO A 247 -24.89 2.55 -20.88
CA PRO A 247 -25.59 2.30 -22.15
C PRO A 247 -26.03 0.84 -22.37
N SER A 248 -27.09 0.67 -23.18
CA SER A 248 -27.69 -0.63 -23.51
C SER A 248 -26.92 -1.45 -24.56
N ASN A 249 -26.00 -0.83 -25.29
CA ASN A 249 -25.18 -1.47 -26.32
C ASN A 249 -23.69 -1.40 -25.97
N TRP A 250 -22.91 -2.35 -26.49
CA TRP A 250 -21.50 -2.49 -26.12
C TRP A 250 -20.62 -1.30 -26.57
N LYS A 251 -20.85 -0.76 -27.77
CA LYS A 251 -20.04 0.32 -28.34
C LYS A 251 -20.09 1.58 -27.47
N ASP A 252 -21.30 2.00 -27.12
CA ASP A 252 -21.47 3.17 -26.26
C ASP A 252 -21.06 2.86 -24.82
N PHE A 253 -21.25 1.62 -24.36
CA PHE A 253 -20.87 1.20 -23.03
C PHE A 253 -19.36 1.26 -22.78
N ILE A 254 -18.53 0.80 -23.73
CA ILE A 254 -17.08 0.92 -23.62
C ILE A 254 -16.62 2.38 -23.74
N ALA A 255 -17.21 3.16 -24.67
CA ALA A 255 -16.90 4.58 -24.82
C ALA A 255 -17.24 5.41 -23.57
N MET A 256 -18.39 5.14 -22.94
CA MET A 256 -18.77 5.74 -21.67
C MET A 256 -17.76 5.41 -20.58
N GLY A 257 -17.34 4.13 -20.49
CA GLY A 257 -16.30 3.70 -19.56
C GLY A 257 -14.97 4.42 -19.77
N GLU A 258 -14.59 4.67 -21.02
CA GLU A 258 -13.37 5.40 -21.39
C GLU A 258 -13.39 6.90 -21.02
N ASN A 259 -14.55 7.55 -21.15
CA ASN A 259 -14.70 9.00 -21.02
C ASN A 259 -15.13 9.46 -19.62
N CYS A 260 -15.49 8.52 -18.76
CA CYS A 260 -15.71 8.70 -17.33
C CYS A 260 -14.63 9.58 -16.64
N ILE A 261 -15.06 10.60 -15.89
CA ILE A 261 -14.18 11.57 -15.22
C ILE A 261 -14.08 11.33 -13.71
N HIS A 262 -12.90 11.58 -13.13
CA HIS A 262 -12.73 11.53 -11.68
C HIS A 262 -13.28 12.79 -11.01
N ASP A 263 -14.06 12.60 -9.95
CA ASP A 263 -14.47 13.72 -9.11
C ASP A 263 -13.25 14.29 -8.36
N THR A 264 -13.18 15.61 -8.22
CA THR A 264 -12.07 16.27 -7.53
C THR A 264 -12.60 17.00 -6.30
N LYS A 265 -12.16 16.57 -5.11
CA LYS A 265 -12.41 17.31 -3.88
C LYS A 265 -11.38 18.43 -3.77
N VAL A 266 -11.85 19.66 -3.64
CA VAL A 266 -11.01 20.82 -3.30
C VAL A 266 -11.27 21.17 -1.84
N THR A 267 -10.21 21.21 -1.04
CA THR A 267 -10.26 21.63 0.36
C THR A 267 -9.43 22.89 0.53
N LEU A 268 -10.01 23.93 1.12
CA LEU A 268 -9.28 25.13 1.54
C LEU A 268 -8.40 24.79 2.76
N VAL A 269 -7.14 25.19 2.72
CA VAL A 269 -6.13 24.88 3.74
C VAL A 269 -5.34 26.14 4.05
N MET A 270 -5.25 26.53 5.31
CA MET A 270 -4.51 27.73 5.71
C MET A 270 -3.93 27.57 7.11
N TRP A 271 -2.81 28.23 7.38
CA TRP A 271 -2.30 28.36 8.74
C TRP A 271 -3.20 29.30 9.54
N ARG A 272 -3.37 29.01 10.83
CA ARG A 272 -4.18 29.83 11.76
C ARG A 272 -3.36 30.19 12.98
N ARG A 273 -3.55 31.39 13.54
CA ARG A 273 -2.92 31.78 14.82
C ARG A 273 -3.40 30.88 15.97
N PRO A 274 -2.55 30.58 16.98
CA PRO A 274 -3.02 29.92 18.19
C PRO A 274 -3.87 30.88 19.06
N PRO A 275 -4.59 30.37 20.07
CA PRO A 275 -5.30 31.20 21.04
C PRO A 275 -4.38 32.18 21.79
N ASN A 276 -4.95 33.23 22.40
CA ASN A 276 -4.21 34.14 23.27
C ASN A 276 -3.46 33.37 24.37
N ASP A 277 -2.23 33.79 24.67
CA ASP A 277 -1.33 33.17 25.65
C ASP A 277 -0.86 31.75 25.31
N TRP A 278 -1.07 31.29 24.08
CA TRP A 278 -0.53 30.03 23.57
C TRP A 278 0.62 30.30 22.60
N VAL A 279 1.57 29.37 22.58
CA VAL A 279 2.56 29.25 21.52
C VAL A 279 2.19 28.10 20.59
N LYS A 280 2.38 28.30 19.29
CA LYS A 280 2.21 27.27 18.27
C LYS A 280 3.56 26.77 17.79
N LEU A 281 3.73 25.46 17.82
CA LEU A 281 4.87 24.76 17.25
C LEU A 281 4.42 24.03 15.99
N ASN A 282 4.92 24.46 14.84
CA ASN A 282 4.79 23.73 13.58
C ASN A 282 6.10 22.96 13.35
N THR A 283 6.05 21.63 13.25
CA THR A 283 7.25 20.81 12.96
C THR A 283 7.10 19.99 11.71
N ASP A 284 8.25 19.55 11.19
CA ASP A 284 8.35 18.63 10.08
C ASP A 284 9.68 17.86 10.19
N GLY A 285 9.67 16.57 9.88
CA GLY A 285 10.85 15.73 9.84
C GLY A 285 10.99 15.05 8.49
N SER A 286 12.19 15.07 7.91
CA SER A 286 12.47 14.33 6.68
C SER A 286 13.66 13.40 6.81
N ALA A 287 13.62 12.35 5.98
CA ALA A 287 14.76 11.49 5.69
C ALA A 287 15.02 11.49 4.17
N LEU A 288 16.28 11.62 3.73
CA LEU A 288 16.62 11.57 2.30
C LEU A 288 16.26 10.21 1.67
N ASP A 289 16.45 9.14 2.45
CA ASP A 289 16.06 7.77 2.18
C ASP A 289 15.35 7.21 3.42
N ASN A 290 14.74 6.03 3.33
CA ASN A 290 14.05 5.41 4.47
C ASN A 290 14.52 3.96 4.69
N PRO A 291 15.60 3.73 5.46
CA PRO A 291 16.33 4.70 6.31
C PRO A 291 17.36 5.55 5.53
N GLY A 292 17.70 6.73 6.06
CA GLY A 292 18.68 7.67 5.49
C GLY A 292 18.95 8.87 6.40
N LYS A 293 19.68 9.87 5.89
CA LYS A 293 20.03 11.09 6.65
C LYS A 293 18.79 11.87 7.06
N LEU A 294 18.68 12.17 8.35
CA LEU A 294 17.55 12.85 8.97
C LEU A 294 17.77 14.35 9.09
N GLY A 295 16.69 15.09 8.88
CA GLY A 295 16.58 16.50 9.19
C GLY A 295 15.31 16.78 9.98
N ALA A 296 15.43 17.59 11.01
CA ALA A 296 14.31 18.11 11.79
C ALA A 296 14.22 19.62 11.63
N ARG A 297 13.01 20.14 11.56
CA ARG A 297 12.76 21.57 11.42
C ARG A 297 11.45 21.95 12.08
N GLY A 298 11.35 23.23 12.39
CA GLY A 298 10.13 23.76 12.92
C GLY A 298 10.19 25.24 13.19
N ILE A 299 9.04 25.79 13.53
CA ILE A 299 8.85 27.18 13.86
C ILE A 299 7.90 27.29 15.04
N ILE A 300 8.31 28.10 16.02
CA ILE A 300 7.57 28.45 17.23
C ILE A 300 7.08 29.89 17.04
N ARG A 301 5.77 30.08 17.16
CA ARG A 301 5.12 31.38 17.03
C ARG A 301 4.23 31.68 18.21
N ASP A 302 4.07 32.96 18.54
CA ASP A 302 3.12 33.41 19.57
C ASP A 302 1.68 33.50 19.03
N HIS A 303 0.76 34.00 19.86
CA HIS A 303 -0.65 34.23 19.52
C HIS A 303 -0.87 35.31 18.44
N ARG A 304 0.09 36.19 18.19
CA ARG A 304 0.06 37.19 17.11
C ARG A 304 0.61 36.62 15.81
N GLY A 305 1.21 35.44 15.86
CA GLY A 305 1.88 34.77 14.76
C GLY A 305 3.35 35.19 14.62
N GLU A 306 3.86 36.02 15.54
CA GLU A 306 5.25 36.46 15.51
C GLU A 306 6.19 35.32 15.88
N ILE A 307 7.37 35.32 15.25
CA ILE A 307 8.38 34.28 15.46
C ILE A 307 9.02 34.44 16.82
N ILE A 308 8.91 33.39 17.63
CA ILE A 308 9.72 33.22 18.84
C ILE A 308 11.06 32.58 18.45
N LEU A 309 11.00 31.48 17.69
CA LEU A 309 12.18 30.73 17.25
C LEU A 309 11.83 29.85 16.06
N ALA A 310 12.71 29.74 15.07
CA ALA A 310 12.65 28.68 14.06
C ALA A 310 13.98 27.92 14.04
N PHE A 311 13.94 26.66 13.63
CA PHE A 311 15.12 25.80 13.61
C PHE A 311 15.15 24.88 12.40
N SER A 312 16.38 24.50 12.03
CA SER A 312 16.69 23.45 11.07
C SER A 312 17.93 22.71 11.58
N THR A 313 17.80 21.43 11.89
CA THR A 313 18.87 20.64 12.51
C THR A 313 19.05 19.28 11.84
N PRO A 314 20.28 18.83 11.56
CA PRO A 314 20.53 17.45 11.19
C PRO A 314 20.28 16.53 12.40
N MET A 315 19.79 15.31 12.18
CA MET A 315 19.49 14.33 13.23
C MET A 315 20.14 12.96 13.02
N GLY A 316 21.27 12.92 12.30
CA GLY A 316 21.97 11.67 12.00
C GLY A 316 21.25 10.84 10.94
N GLU A 317 21.13 9.53 11.14
CA GLU A 317 20.48 8.60 10.21
C GLU A 317 19.34 7.82 10.88
N GLY A 318 18.28 7.55 10.11
CA GLY A 318 17.14 6.78 10.56
C GLY A 318 15.97 6.86 9.60
N THR A 319 14.76 6.69 10.09
CA THR A 319 13.53 6.63 9.29
C THR A 319 12.76 7.94 9.30
N ASN A 320 11.87 8.13 8.32
CA ASN A 320 11.03 9.33 8.27
C ASN A 320 10.25 9.56 9.59
N ASN A 321 9.69 8.49 10.18
CA ASN A 321 8.98 8.58 11.45
C ASN A 321 9.87 9.05 12.61
N GLN A 322 11.14 8.65 12.61
CA GLN A 322 12.10 9.10 13.63
C GLN A 322 12.44 10.58 13.47
N ALA A 323 12.55 11.08 12.23
CA ALA A 323 12.75 12.50 11.97
C ALA A 323 11.55 13.35 12.47
N GLU A 324 10.32 12.91 12.19
CA GLU A 324 9.10 13.61 12.61
C GLU A 324 9.00 13.73 14.14
N ILE A 325 9.25 12.62 14.85
CA ILE A 325 9.26 12.61 16.32
C ILE A 325 10.41 13.47 16.84
N GLY A 326 11.59 13.38 16.21
CA GLY A 326 12.76 14.16 16.59
C GLY A 326 12.54 15.67 16.46
N ALA A 327 11.87 16.12 15.40
CA ALA A 327 11.51 17.52 15.22
C ALA A 327 10.56 18.03 16.31
N ALA A 328 9.55 17.24 16.66
CA ALA A 328 8.64 17.55 17.76
C ALA A 328 9.38 17.60 19.11
N ILE A 329 10.27 16.65 19.40
CA ILE A 329 11.09 16.65 20.64
C ILE A 329 11.96 17.91 20.70
N PHE A 330 12.66 18.24 19.61
CA PHE A 330 13.55 19.40 19.57
C PHE A 330 12.78 20.69 19.83
N GLY A 331 11.66 20.91 19.12
CA GLY A 331 10.82 22.09 19.31
C GLY A 331 10.20 22.17 20.71
N MET A 332 9.68 21.06 21.24
CA MET A 332 9.10 21.01 22.59
C MET A 332 10.14 21.32 23.68
N THR A 333 11.37 20.85 23.51
CA THR A 333 12.48 21.13 24.44
C THR A 333 12.74 22.64 24.50
N TRP A 334 12.83 23.31 23.35
CA TRP A 334 13.01 24.77 23.29
C TRP A 334 11.86 25.54 23.94
N ILE A 335 10.61 25.13 23.69
CA ILE A 335 9.43 25.77 24.27
C ILE A 335 9.47 25.73 25.80
N LEU A 336 9.78 24.57 26.37
CA LEU A 336 9.87 24.39 27.82
C LEU A 336 11.05 25.18 28.42
N GLN A 337 12.20 25.22 27.74
CA GLN A 337 13.37 26.00 28.16
C GLN A 337 13.10 27.51 28.14
N LEU A 338 12.28 27.99 27.21
CA LEU A 338 11.84 29.39 27.13
C LEU A 338 10.71 29.72 28.12
N GLY A 339 10.26 28.76 28.94
CA GLY A 339 9.26 28.97 29.98
C GLY A 339 7.80 28.92 29.50
N TYR A 340 7.53 28.59 28.24
CA TYR A 340 6.17 28.49 27.73
C TYR A 340 5.51 27.17 28.14
N LYS A 341 4.26 27.26 28.61
CA LYS A 341 3.51 26.10 29.15
C LYS A 341 2.16 25.84 28.47
N ASN A 342 1.67 26.75 27.63
CA ASN A 342 0.46 26.59 26.83
C ASN A 342 0.85 26.35 25.37
N VAL A 343 0.76 25.11 24.89
CA VAL A 343 1.41 24.68 23.64
C VAL A 343 0.42 24.03 22.69
N LEU A 344 0.36 24.54 21.47
CA LEU A 344 -0.31 23.91 20.34
C LEU A 344 0.74 23.33 19.37
N LEU A 345 0.87 22.01 19.34
CA LEU A 345 1.76 21.30 18.42
C LEU A 345 0.99 20.91 17.15
N GLU A 346 1.42 21.42 16.00
CA GLU A 346 0.93 21.04 14.68
C GLU A 346 2.02 20.27 13.91
N VAL A 347 1.67 19.07 13.47
CA VAL A 347 2.54 18.20 12.67
C VAL A 347 1.81 17.70 11.44
N ASP A 348 2.51 17.44 10.33
CA ASP A 348 1.91 16.89 9.10
C ASP A 348 1.92 15.35 9.06
N SER A 349 2.42 14.72 10.12
CA SER A 349 2.42 13.27 10.33
C SER A 349 1.21 12.81 11.15
N GLN A 350 0.17 12.31 10.47
CA GLN A 350 -1.01 11.74 11.15
C GLN A 350 -0.66 10.60 12.13
N PRO A 351 0.26 9.66 11.83
CA PRO A 351 0.67 8.64 12.79
C PRO A 351 1.22 9.23 14.09
N LEU A 352 2.02 10.30 14.01
CA LEU A 352 2.59 10.96 15.19
C LEU A 352 1.48 11.55 16.08
N VAL A 353 0.50 12.24 15.49
CA VAL A 353 -0.67 12.74 16.23
C VAL A 353 -1.40 11.58 16.93
N ASP A 354 -1.63 10.48 16.21
CA ASP A 354 -2.35 9.33 16.76
C ASP A 354 -1.58 8.67 17.92
N TRP A 355 -0.24 8.65 17.89
CA TRP A 355 0.59 8.12 18.98
C TRP A 355 0.60 9.04 20.20
N ILE A 356 0.70 10.36 20.00
CA ILE A 356 0.64 11.36 21.06
C ILE A 356 -0.71 11.29 21.76
N MET A 357 -1.80 11.28 20.99
CA MET A 357 -3.17 11.21 21.48
C MET A 357 -3.63 9.80 21.90
N ALA A 358 -2.70 8.83 21.94
CA ALA A 358 -2.94 7.44 22.35
C ALA A 358 -4.07 6.72 21.58
N LYS A 359 -4.37 7.14 20.35
CA LYS A 359 -5.34 6.46 19.46
C LYS A 359 -4.79 5.16 18.90
N THR A 360 -3.47 5.11 18.68
CA THR A 360 -2.77 3.92 18.22
C THR A 360 -1.45 3.74 18.98
N LYS A 361 -0.93 2.50 19.02
CA LYS A 361 0.38 2.22 19.61
C LYS A 361 1.49 2.53 18.59
N PRO A 362 2.57 3.22 19.01
CA PRO A 362 3.72 3.44 18.13
C PRO A 362 4.45 2.13 17.83
N PRO A 363 5.12 2.02 16.67
CA PRO A 363 6.02 0.92 16.39
C PRO A 363 7.07 0.75 17.49
N TRP A 364 7.47 -0.49 17.77
CA TRP A 364 8.43 -0.81 18.82
C TRP A 364 9.76 -0.04 18.66
N SER A 365 10.15 0.26 17.42
CA SER A 365 11.40 0.94 17.04
C SER A 365 11.43 2.43 17.37
N VAL A 366 10.26 3.07 17.47
CA VAL A 366 10.14 4.51 17.78
C VAL A 366 9.48 4.78 19.13
N ASN A 367 9.02 3.73 19.82
CA ASN A 367 8.28 3.86 21.08
C ASN A 367 9.07 4.66 22.13
N THR A 368 10.38 4.44 22.27
CA THR A 368 11.22 5.19 23.22
C THR A 368 11.18 6.70 22.97
N GLN A 369 11.28 7.13 21.70
CA GLN A 369 11.22 8.54 21.33
C GLN A 369 9.82 9.12 21.56
N VAL A 370 8.76 8.35 21.26
CA VAL A 370 7.39 8.77 21.58
C VAL A 370 7.18 8.93 23.09
N GLN A 371 7.73 8.04 23.92
CA GLN A 371 7.66 8.20 25.38
C GLN A 371 8.42 9.43 25.85
N GLN A 372 9.60 9.71 25.28
CA GLN A 372 10.35 10.94 25.56
C GLN A 372 9.53 12.19 25.21
N LEU A 373 8.89 12.21 24.04
CA LEU A 373 8.02 13.31 23.64
C LEU A 373 6.83 13.47 24.59
N LYS A 374 6.19 12.37 25.01
CA LYS A 374 5.11 12.40 26.01
C LYS A 374 5.56 12.93 27.36
N ALA A 375 6.78 12.60 27.80
CA ALA A 375 7.34 13.15 29.02
C ALA A 375 7.56 14.67 28.95
N LEU A 376 7.95 15.21 27.79
CA LEU A 376 8.03 16.66 27.57
C LEU A 376 6.64 17.29 27.57
N ILE A 377 5.67 16.67 26.91
CA ILE A 377 4.27 17.12 26.89
C ILE A 377 3.71 17.19 28.33
N GLY A 378 4.02 16.20 29.18
CA GLY A 378 3.60 16.19 30.59
C GLY A 378 4.12 17.34 31.45
N GLN A 379 5.11 18.10 30.96
CA GLN A 379 5.64 19.30 31.65
C GLN A 379 4.93 20.61 31.25
N THR A 380 3.97 20.54 30.34
CA THR A 380 3.13 21.68 29.92
C THR A 380 1.91 21.82 30.84
N SER A 381 1.38 23.04 30.98
CA SER A 381 0.13 23.29 31.70
C SER A 381 -1.08 22.97 30.84
N ASN A 382 -1.03 23.36 29.56
CA ASN A 382 -2.05 23.06 28.57
C ASN A 382 -1.40 22.61 27.27
N PHE A 383 -1.90 21.53 26.68
CA PHE A 383 -1.36 20.97 25.45
C PHE A 383 -2.47 20.57 24.48
N ARG A 384 -2.27 20.88 23.21
CA ARG A 384 -3.06 20.36 22.09
C ARG A 384 -2.12 19.88 20.99
N CYS A 385 -2.48 18.77 20.36
CA CYS A 385 -1.79 18.27 19.18
C CYS A 385 -2.78 18.10 18.03
N GLU A 386 -2.48 18.72 16.90
CA GLU A 386 -3.34 18.72 15.73
C GLU A 386 -2.55 18.31 14.48
N HIS A 387 -3.22 17.57 13.60
CA HIS A 387 -2.68 17.28 12.27
C HIS A 387 -2.91 18.49 11.38
N THR A 388 -1.84 18.99 10.75
CA THR A 388 -1.92 20.02 9.73
C THR A 388 -1.60 19.44 8.35
N TYR A 389 -2.18 20.02 7.30
CA TYR A 389 -1.80 19.66 5.94
C TYR A 389 -0.48 20.34 5.57
N ARG A 390 0.35 19.72 4.72
CA ARG A 390 1.62 20.30 4.25
C ARG A 390 1.48 21.70 3.67
N GLU A 391 0.35 21.97 3.00
CA GLU A 391 0.02 23.27 2.45
C GLU A 391 -0.22 24.36 3.52
N ALA A 392 -0.49 24.00 4.78
CA ALA A 392 -0.54 24.91 5.93
C ALA A 392 0.70 24.79 6.84
N ASN A 393 1.65 23.90 6.52
CA ASN A 393 2.91 23.70 7.24
C ASN A 393 4.13 24.17 6.42
N SER A 394 3.91 25.03 5.43
CA SER A 394 4.88 25.31 4.37
C SER A 394 6.16 26.01 4.86
N VAL A 395 6.11 26.74 5.98
CA VAL A 395 7.33 27.34 6.56
C VAL A 395 8.24 26.26 7.13
N ALA A 396 7.70 25.32 7.90
CA ALA A 396 8.47 24.18 8.40
C ALA A 396 9.01 23.37 7.21
N ASP A 397 8.17 23.01 6.24
CA ASP A 397 8.60 22.28 5.03
C ASP A 397 9.66 23.02 4.19
N SER A 398 9.61 24.35 4.11
CA SER A 398 10.63 25.11 3.36
C SER A 398 12.00 25.11 4.05
N LEU A 399 12.04 25.00 5.38
CA LEU A 399 13.29 24.82 6.13
C LEU A 399 13.93 23.45 5.82
N ALA A 400 13.18 22.49 5.25
CA ALA A 400 13.62 21.12 4.95
C ALA A 400 14.74 21.07 3.94
N LYS A 401 14.57 21.89 2.90
CA LYS A 401 15.43 21.85 1.71
C LYS A 401 16.87 22.21 2.06
N GLN A 402 17.08 22.81 3.23
CA GLN A 402 18.37 23.22 3.75
C GLN A 402 18.89 22.27 4.84
N SER A 403 18.03 21.57 5.58
CA SER A 403 18.42 20.73 6.72
C SER A 403 19.35 19.57 6.36
N HIS A 404 19.28 19.05 5.13
CA HIS A 404 20.15 17.96 4.67
C HIS A 404 21.53 18.40 4.19
N LYS A 405 21.75 19.71 4.01
CA LYS A 405 23.03 20.28 3.55
C LYS A 405 23.89 20.83 4.68
N ILE A 406 23.31 20.95 5.87
CA ILE A 406 23.96 21.53 7.05
C ILE A 406 24.52 20.43 7.95
N THR A 407 25.65 20.70 8.58
CA THR A 407 26.32 19.80 9.54
C THR A 407 26.05 20.20 10.99
N SER A 408 25.50 21.39 11.22
CA SER A 408 25.17 21.93 12.55
C SER A 408 23.74 22.48 12.58
N PRO A 409 23.13 22.61 13.78
CA PRO A 409 21.81 23.23 13.93
C PRO A 409 21.83 24.72 13.58
N ASN A 410 20.88 25.15 12.73
CA ASN A 410 20.59 26.56 12.47
C ASN A 410 19.38 26.99 13.28
N ILE A 411 19.51 28.12 13.99
CA ILE A 411 18.45 28.73 14.80
C ILE A 411 18.20 30.15 14.28
N TYR A 412 16.94 30.49 14.06
CA TYR A 412 16.49 31.77 13.56
C TYR A 412 15.60 32.44 14.61
N SER A 413 16.02 33.59 15.11
CA SER A 413 15.30 34.33 16.16
C SER A 413 14.28 35.35 15.66
N ASN A 414 14.24 35.61 14.34
CA ASN A 414 13.28 36.54 13.73
C ASN A 414 13.07 36.23 12.24
N SER A 415 12.06 36.86 11.64
CA SER A 415 11.64 36.64 10.26
C SER A 415 12.67 37.07 9.22
N GLN A 416 13.50 38.08 9.50
CA GLN A 416 14.51 38.57 8.55
C GLN A 416 15.64 37.56 8.34
N LYS A 417 15.99 36.79 9.39
CA LYS A 417 17.00 35.73 9.37
C LYS A 417 16.52 34.45 8.70
N LEU A 418 15.22 34.28 8.46
CA LEU A 418 14.70 33.12 7.75
C LEU A 418 15.24 33.05 6.31
N PRO A 419 15.50 31.84 5.79
CA PRO A 419 15.76 31.65 4.38
C PRO A 419 14.65 32.22 3.49
N LYS A 420 15.01 32.68 2.28
CA LYS A 420 14.10 33.39 1.37
C LYS A 420 12.74 32.70 1.16
N GLU A 421 12.74 31.38 0.91
CA GLU A 421 11.50 30.61 0.71
C GLU A 421 10.66 30.54 1.99
N ALA A 422 11.27 30.19 3.13
CA ALA A 422 10.59 30.12 4.42
C ALA A 422 10.02 31.48 4.84
N ARG A 423 10.74 32.57 4.57
CA ARG A 423 10.29 33.94 4.83
C ARG A 423 9.08 34.33 3.98
N ALA A 424 9.05 33.92 2.70
CA ALA A 424 7.90 34.16 1.83
C ALA A 424 6.66 33.42 2.34
N HIS A 425 6.78 32.14 2.70
CA HIS A 425 5.67 31.38 3.29
C HIS A 425 5.20 31.97 4.63
N TYR A 426 6.13 32.46 5.47
CA TYR A 426 5.76 33.14 6.72
C TYR A 426 4.94 34.41 6.46
N GLN A 427 5.31 35.21 5.46
CA GLN A 427 4.53 36.39 5.08
C GLN A 427 3.13 36.03 4.58
N LEU A 428 2.99 34.94 3.81
CA LEU A 428 1.69 34.44 3.36
C LEU A 428 0.82 33.98 4.55
N ASP A 429 1.42 33.30 5.54
CA ASP A 429 0.72 32.91 6.77
C ASP A 429 0.22 34.15 7.54
N MET A 430 1.04 35.19 7.65
CA MET A 430 0.69 36.44 8.35
C MET A 430 -0.42 37.23 7.65
N LEU A 431 -0.51 37.12 6.32
CA LEU A 431 -1.60 37.65 5.50
C LEU A 431 -2.84 36.76 5.47
N GLU A 432 -2.84 35.65 6.21
CA GLU A 432 -3.94 34.66 6.23
C GLU A 432 -4.31 34.14 4.83
N MET A 433 -3.32 33.99 3.96
CA MET A 433 -3.54 33.49 2.61
C MET A 433 -3.83 31.98 2.63
N ALA A 434 -4.92 31.59 1.97
CA ALA A 434 -5.30 30.19 1.88
C ALA A 434 -4.67 29.48 0.68
N ASN A 435 -4.29 28.23 0.91
CA ASN A 435 -3.90 27.25 -0.11
C ASN A 435 -5.06 26.29 -0.44
N PHE A 436 -4.94 25.59 -1.56
CA PHE A 436 -5.96 24.64 -2.04
C PHE A 436 -5.39 23.24 -2.20
N ARG A 437 -5.92 22.30 -1.41
CA ARG A 437 -5.62 20.88 -1.58
C ARG A 437 -6.61 20.26 -2.56
N ARG A 438 -6.11 19.77 -3.69
CA ARG A 438 -6.92 19.08 -4.71
C ARG A 438 -6.68 17.56 -4.63
N ARG A 439 -7.73 16.77 -4.41
CA ARG A 439 -7.64 15.31 -4.33
C ARG A 439 -8.63 14.65 -5.27
N LYS A 440 -8.13 13.83 -6.20
CA LYS A 440 -8.97 12.92 -7.01
C LYS A 440 -9.67 11.92 -6.09
N ILE A 441 -10.99 11.85 -6.17
CA ILE A 441 -11.82 10.90 -5.43
C ILE A 441 -11.93 9.61 -6.27
N LYS A 442 -12.11 8.47 -5.61
CA LYS A 442 -12.43 7.20 -6.27
C LYS A 442 -13.76 7.22 -7.02
N ARG A 443 -14.65 8.19 -6.69
CA ARG A 443 -15.90 8.39 -7.39
C ARG A 443 -15.62 8.90 -8.79
N ILE A 444 -16.20 8.21 -9.76
CA ILE A 444 -16.22 8.61 -11.16
C ILE A 444 -17.61 9.16 -11.47
N LYS A 445 -17.67 10.16 -12.35
CA LYS A 445 -18.90 10.77 -12.87
C LYS A 445 -19.01 10.53 -14.37
N GLU A 446 -20.24 10.65 -14.87
CA GLU A 446 -20.51 10.72 -16.30
C GLU A 446 -19.68 11.87 -16.92
N PRO A 447 -19.17 11.68 -18.16
CA PRO A 447 -18.56 12.78 -18.90
C PRO A 447 -19.57 13.94 -19.03
N PRO A 448 -19.07 15.19 -19.08
CA PRO A 448 -19.92 16.38 -19.17
C PRO A 448 -20.73 16.43 -20.47
#